data_AF-A0A497MY14-F1
#
_entry.id   AF-A0A497MY14-F1
#
_cell.length_a   1.000
_cell.length_b   1.000
_cell.length_c   1.000
_cell.angle_alpha   90.00
_cell.angle_beta   90.00
_cell.angle_gamma   90.00
#
_symmetry.space_group_name_H-M   'P 1'
#
loop_
_entity.id
_entity.type
_entity.pdbx_description
1 polymer ?
#
loop_
_entity_poly.entity_id
_entity_poly.type
_entity_poly.pdbx_seq_one_letter_code
_entity_poly.pdbx_strand_id
1 'polypeptide(L)'
;MAVYFAGRVIVGEKAKFTHSLLLTLVGVVMVGLFSILTVTLFGRIVGFILTMIVWLWLIKYFFNTGWFAALGIAILSIFMLIVILVILGFILGLTGLLALTYHPKSLQLIYLILG
;
A
#
# COMPACT_ATOMS: atom_id res chain seq x y z
N MET A 1 4.04 -4.14 3.75
CA MET A 1 5.34 -3.80 4.38
C MET A 1 5.30 -2.51 5.20
N ALA A 2 4.67 -1.42 4.74
CA ALA A 2 4.48 -0.21 5.54
C ALA A 2 3.85 -0.48 6.93
N VAL A 3 2.83 -1.36 6.98
CA VAL A 3 2.17 -1.76 8.24
C VAL A 3 3.10 -2.51 9.21
N TYR A 4 4.10 -3.23 8.70
CA TYR A 4 5.11 -3.86 9.56
C TYR A 4 5.94 -2.80 10.27
N PHE A 5 6.49 -1.85 9.52
CA PHE A 5 7.30 -0.77 10.10
C PHE A 5 6.48 0.09 11.06
N ALA A 6 5.25 0.44 10.68
CA ALA A 6 4.34 1.16 11.56
C ALA A 6 4.05 0.38 12.86
N GLY A 7 3.80 -0.92 12.75
CA GLY A 7 3.64 -1.82 13.89
C GLY A 7 4.89 -1.87 14.78
N ARG A 8 6.09 -1.96 14.19
CA ARG A 8 7.36 -1.96 14.92
C ARG A 8 7.57 -0.67 15.70
N VAL A 9 7.18 0.48 15.14
CA VAL A 9 7.28 1.78 15.82
C VAL A 9 6.31 1.88 17.00
N ILE A 10 5.09 1.38 16.86
CA ILE A 10 4.03 1.62 17.85
C ILE A 10 3.95 0.53 18.92
N VAL A 11 4.14 -0.73 18.54
CA VAL A 11 4.00 -1.88 19.46
C VAL A 11 5.24 -2.75 19.58
N GLY A 12 6.34 -2.36 18.94
CA GLY A 12 7.65 -2.99 19.11
C GLY A 12 7.67 -4.44 18.65
N GLU A 13 8.15 -5.33 19.52
CA GLU A 13 8.37 -6.75 19.21
C GLU A 13 7.11 -7.56 18.94
N LYS A 14 5.95 -7.05 19.35
CA LYS A 14 4.65 -7.66 19.02
C LYS A 14 4.38 -7.66 17.51
N ALA A 15 4.94 -6.68 16.79
CA ALA A 15 4.84 -6.61 15.34
C ALA A 15 5.81 -7.59 14.67
N LYS A 16 5.26 -8.75 14.27
CA LYS A 16 5.97 -9.76 13.47
C LYS A 16 5.78 -9.50 11.97
N PHE A 17 6.83 -9.76 11.20
CA PHE A 17 6.79 -9.63 9.74
C PHE A 17 5.74 -10.56 9.13
N THR A 18 5.67 -11.82 9.59
CA THR A 18 4.69 -12.81 9.15
C THR A 18 3.25 -12.33 9.35
N HIS A 19 2.94 -11.74 10.50
CA HIS A 19 1.60 -11.20 10.77
C HIS A 19 1.26 -10.04 9.84
N SER A 20 2.24 -9.19 9.53
CA SER A 20 2.06 -8.05 8.63
C SER A 20 1.85 -8.50 7.18
N LEU A 21 2.55 -9.56 6.76
CA LEU A 21 2.39 -10.19 5.44
C LEU A 21 0.98 -10.78 5.31
N LEU A 22 0.57 -11.59 6.29
CA LEU A 22 -0.76 -12.19 6.33
C LEU A 22 -1.87 -11.14 6.39
N LEU A 23 -1.71 -10.10 7.21
CA LEU A 23 -2.63 -8.97 7.25
C LEU A 23 -2.74 -8.28 5.88
N THR A 24 -1.63 -8.11 5.16
CA THR A 24 -1.68 -7.45 3.84
C THR A 24 -2.42 -8.33 2.83
N LEU A 25 -2.16 -9.64 2.82
CA LEU A 25 -2.80 -10.59 1.90
C LEU A 25 -4.30 -10.75 2.21
N VAL A 26 -4.62 -11.11 3.45
CA VAL A 26 -5.99 -11.34 3.91
C VAL A 26 -6.77 -10.04 3.96
N GLY A 27 -6.14 -8.96 4.44
CA GLY A 27 -6.78 -7.66 4.60
C GLY A 27 -7.22 -7.05 3.29
N VAL A 28 -6.45 -7.16 2.21
CA VAL A 28 -6.88 -6.66 0.89
C VAL A 28 -8.14 -7.38 0.41
N VAL A 29 -8.16 -8.71 0.49
CA VAL A 29 -9.33 -9.50 0.07
C VAL A 29 -10.52 -9.21 0.97
N MET A 30 -10.32 -9.28 2.29
CA MET A 30 -11.40 -9.18 3.27
C MET A 30 -11.99 -7.77 3.31
N VAL A 31 -11.15 -6.73 3.35
CA VAL A 31 -11.62 -5.33 3.32
C VAL A 31 -12.16 -4.94 1.96
N GLY A 32 -11.60 -5.45 0.86
CA GLY A 32 -12.14 -5.22 -0.48
C GLY A 32 -13.57 -5.75 -0.62
N LEU A 33 -13.81 -7.00 -0.21
CA LEU A 33 -15.15 -7.61 -0.22
C LEU A 33 -16.11 -6.88 0.74
N PHE A 34 -15.68 -6.61 1.97
CA PHE A 34 -16.49 -5.86 2.93
C PHE A 34 -16.81 -4.45 2.43
N SER A 35 -15.89 -3.77 1.76
CA SER A 35 -16.12 -2.44 1.20
C SER A 35 -17.21 -2.46 0.14
N ILE A 36 -17.20 -3.45 -0.75
CA ILE A 36 -18.23 -3.58 -1.78
C ILE A 36 -19.59 -3.81 -1.13
N LEU A 37 -19.68 -4.77 -0.20
CA LEU A 37 -20.93 -5.12 0.49
C LEU A 37 -21.49 -3.97 1.34
N THR A 38 -20.64 -3.31 2.11
CA THR A 38 -21.09 -2.26 3.03
C THR A 38 -21.49 -0.99 2.28
N VAL A 39 -20.80 -0.63 1.20
CA VAL A 39 -21.16 0.53 0.37
C VAL A 39 -22.47 0.28 -0.38
N THR A 40 -22.72 -0.94 -0.87
CA THR A 40 -23.98 -1.26 -1.56
C THR A 40 -25.17 -1.30 -0.60
N LEU A 41 -24.99 -1.80 0.62
CA LEU A 41 -26.08 -1.93 1.59
C LEU A 41 -26.38 -0.65 2.38
N PHE A 42 -25.35 0.10 2.77
CA PHE A 42 -25.48 1.24 3.69
C PHE A 42 -25.13 2.60 3.04
N GLY A 43 -24.75 2.60 1.76
CA GLY A 43 -24.29 3.79 1.05
C GLY A 43 -22.82 4.13 1.31
N ARG A 44 -22.29 5.10 0.57
CA ARG A 44 -20.84 5.40 0.52
C ARG A 44 -20.26 5.81 1.87
N ILE A 45 -20.93 6.71 2.61
CA ILE A 45 -20.39 7.26 3.86
C ILE A 45 -20.39 6.21 4.97
N VAL A 46 -21.53 5.59 5.22
CA VAL A 46 -21.67 4.58 6.29
C VAL A 46 -20.84 3.33 5.95
N GLY A 47 -20.86 2.90 4.69
CA GLY A 47 -20.06 1.77 4.25
C GLY A 47 -18.56 1.98 4.44
N PHE A 48 -18.06 3.19 4.17
CA PHE A 48 -16.67 3.54 4.42
C PHE A 48 -16.31 3.45 5.91
N ILE A 49 -17.15 3.95 6.81
CA ILE A 49 -16.92 3.89 8.26
C ILE A 49 -16.85 2.43 8.73
N LEU A 50 -17.82 1.61 8.31
CA LEU A 50 -17.84 0.18 8.66
C LEU A 50 -16.60 -0.55 8.14
N THR A 51 -16.22 -0.30 6.90
CA THR A 51 -15.01 -0.86 6.28
C THR A 51 -13.76 -0.45 7.06
N MET A 52 -13.70 0.81 7.51
CA MET A 52 -12.58 1.30 8.31
C MET A 52 -12.52 0.64 9.69
N ILE A 53 -13.67 0.39 10.32
CA ILE A 53 -13.73 -0.37 11.58
C ILE A 53 -13.20 -1.80 11.38
N VAL A 54 -13.58 -2.47 10.29
CA VAL A 54 -13.08 -3.82 9.95
C VAL A 54 -11.56 -3.80 9.74
N TRP A 55 -11.03 -2.80 9.04
CA TRP A 55 -9.58 -2.65 8.85
C TRP A 55 -8.84 -2.47 10.19
N LEU A 56 -9.34 -1.59 11.06
CA LEU A 56 -8.76 -1.39 12.39
C LEU A 56 -8.85 -2.65 13.26
N TRP A 57 -9.96 -3.39 13.16
CA TRP A 57 -10.15 -4.66 13.86
C TRP A 57 -9.14 -5.72 13.40
N LEU A 58 -8.90 -5.82 12.09
CA LEU A 58 -7.87 -6.70 11.53
C LEU A 58 -6.47 -6.33 12.05
N ILE A 59 -6.09 -5.05 12.02
CA ILE A 59 -4.80 -4.60 12.58
C ILE A 59 -4.70 -4.99 14.06
N LYS A 60 -5.74 -4.68 14.84
CA LYS A 60 -5.80 -5.01 16.27
C LYS A 60 -5.58 -6.51 16.51
N TYR A 61 -6.23 -7.36 15.71
CA TYR A 61 -6.13 -8.82 15.80
C TYR A 61 -4.73 -9.32 15.46
N PHE A 62 -4.18 -8.91 14.30
CA PHE A 62 -2.87 -9.39 13.83
C PHE A 62 -1.69 -8.89 14.68
N PHE A 63 -1.78 -7.68 15.23
CA PHE A 63 -0.70 -7.10 16.04
C PHE A 63 -0.89 -7.28 17.55
N ASN A 64 -2.01 -7.88 17.98
CA ASN A 64 -2.39 -8.06 19.39
C ASN A 64 -2.29 -6.75 20.21
N THR A 65 -3.03 -5.74 19.76
CA THR A 65 -2.94 -4.35 20.28
C THR A 65 -4.29 -3.82 20.78
N GLY A 66 -4.29 -2.64 21.38
CA GLY A 66 -5.49 -1.86 21.62
C GLY A 66 -5.97 -1.11 20.37
N TRP A 67 -7.18 -0.54 20.43
CA TRP A 67 -7.79 0.22 19.34
C TRP A 67 -6.99 1.49 18.98
N PHE A 68 -6.53 2.25 19.98
CA PHE A 68 -5.70 3.45 19.74
C PHE A 68 -4.37 3.13 19.06
N ALA A 69 -3.73 2.02 19.46
CA ALA A 69 -2.51 1.55 18.80
C ALA A 69 -2.79 1.11 17.36
N ALA A 70 -3.89 0.39 17.11
CA ALA A 70 -4.29 -0.01 15.76
C ALA A 70 -4.56 1.21 14.85
N LEU A 71 -5.22 2.24 15.38
CA LEU A 71 -5.43 3.51 14.68
C LEU A 71 -4.08 4.19 14.35
N GLY A 72 -3.18 4.27 15.33
CA GLY A 72 -1.83 4.81 15.11
C GLY A 72 -1.08 4.03 14.03
N ILE A 73 -1.17 2.69 14.03
CA ILE A 73 -0.54 1.85 13.01
C ILE A 73 -1.14 2.15 11.64
N ALA A 74 -2.46 2.27 11.53
CA ALA A 74 -3.11 2.60 10.26
C ALA A 74 -2.64 3.96 9.72
N ILE A 75 -2.62 5.00 10.56
CA ILE A 75 -2.20 6.36 10.18
C ILE A 75 -0.72 6.37 9.76
N LEU A 76 0.16 5.79 10.58
CA LEU A 76 1.59 5.74 10.28
C LEU A 76 1.89 4.91 9.02
N SER A 77 1.08 3.88 8.76
CA SER A 77 1.19 3.08 7.53
C SER A 77 0.88 3.90 6.29
N ILE A 78 -0.13 4.79 6.34
CA ILE A 78 -0.46 5.69 5.24
C ILE A 78 0.70 6.64 4.98
N PHE A 79 1.26 7.24 6.03
CA PHE A 79 2.43 8.11 5.90
C PHE A 79 3.61 7.39 5.24
N MET A 80 3.93 6.18 5.70
CA MET A 80 4.99 5.34 5.12
C MET A 80 4.71 4.98 3.66
N LEU A 81 3.46 4.69 3.31
CA LEU A 81 3.07 4.41 1.92
C LEU A 81 3.29 5.63 1.02
N ILE A 82 2.91 6.83 1.47
CA ILE A 82 3.13 8.07 0.72
C ILE A 82 4.62 8.28 0.46
N VAL A 83 5.47 8.13 1.47
CA VAL A 83 6.93 8.25 1.32
C VAL A 83 7.46 7.26 0.27
N ILE A 84 7.03 6.00 0.33
CA ILE A 84 7.44 4.97 -0.62
C ILE A 84 6.99 5.33 -2.05
N LEU A 85 5.75 5.80 -2.23
CA LEU A 85 5.23 6.18 -3.55
C LEU A 85 5.95 7.39 -4.14
N VAL A 86 6.31 8.38 -3.32
CA VAL A 86 7.10 9.54 -3.77
C VAL A 86 8.48 9.11 -4.26
N ILE A 87 9.16 8.27 -3.47
CA ILE A 87 10.49 7.76 -3.84
C ILE A 87 10.42 6.92 -5.12
N LEU A 88 9.46 6.00 -5.21
CA LEU A 88 9.27 5.17 -6.39
C LEU A 88 8.92 6.01 -7.62
N GLY A 89 8.03 6.99 -7.49
CA GLY A 89 7.68 7.90 -8.57
C GLY A 89 8.88 8.70 -9.07
N PHE A 90 9.73 9.17 -8.16
CA PHE A 90 10.97 9.87 -8.51
C PHE A 90 11.95 8.97 -9.27
N ILE A 91 12.20 7.75 -8.77
CA ILE A 91 13.10 6.80 -9.41
C ILE A 91 12.58 6.42 -10.80
N LEU A 92 11.31 6.02 -10.90
CA LEU A 92 10.70 5.61 -12.15
C LEU A 92 10.66 6.77 -13.17
N GLY A 93 10.37 7.99 -12.71
CA GLY A 93 10.38 9.19 -13.52
C GLY A 93 11.77 9.49 -14.10
N LEU A 94 12.83 9.40 -13.28
CA LEU A 94 14.21 9.55 -13.74
C LEU A 94 14.59 8.46 -14.74
N THR A 95 14.29 7.20 -14.44
CA THR A 95 14.60 6.10 -15.37
C THR A 95 13.85 6.24 -16.69
N GLY A 96 12.60 6.69 -16.66
CA GLY A 96 11.81 6.97 -17.87
C GLY A 96 12.42 8.10 -18.70
N LEU A 97 12.80 9.22 -18.06
CA LEU A 97 13.45 10.34 -18.74
C LEU A 97 14.78 9.93 -19.38
N LEU A 98 15.58 9.12 -18.66
CA LEU A 98 16.83 8.59 -19.18
C LEU A 98 16.58 7.66 -20.37
N ALA A 99 15.60 6.75 -20.29
CA ALA A 99 15.27 5.84 -21.38
C ALA A 99 14.81 6.57 -22.66
N LEU A 100 14.03 7.65 -22.54
CA LEU A 100 13.63 8.49 -23.68
C LEU A 100 14.82 9.24 -24.29
N THR A 101 15.77 9.66 -23.47
CA THR A 101 17.00 10.33 -23.93
C THR A 101 17.97 9.32 -24.57
N TYR A 102 17.97 8.08 -24.10
CA TYR A 102 18.82 6.98 -24.57
C TYR A 102 18.21 6.21 -25.74
N HIS A 103 17.38 6.83 -26.59
CA HIS A 103 16.94 6.20 -27.83
C HIS A 103 18.18 5.98 -28.73
N PRO A 104 18.66 4.75 -28.90
CA PRO A 104 20.01 4.55 -29.42
C PRO A 104 20.03 4.85 -30.92
N LYS A 105 20.99 5.69 -31.36
CA LYS A 105 21.19 6.06 -32.78
C LYS A 105 21.38 4.84 -33.70
N SER A 106 21.79 3.69 -33.15
CA SER A 106 21.88 2.42 -33.89
C SER A 106 20.53 1.92 -34.39
N LEU A 107 19.43 2.13 -33.63
CA LEU A 107 18.08 1.78 -34.08
C LEU A 107 17.65 2.68 -35.25
N GLN A 108 17.93 3.98 -35.18
CA GLN A 108 17.63 4.91 -36.28
C GLN A 108 18.40 4.57 -37.57
N LEU A 109 19.67 4.18 -37.46
CA LEU A 109 20.49 3.77 -38.60
C LEU A 109 19.92 2.49 -39.25
N ILE A 110 19.45 1.53 -38.46
CA ILE A 110 18.80 0.31 -38.95
C ILE A 110 17.51 0.64 -39.71
N TYR A 111 16.65 1.51 -39.15
CA TYR A 111 15.43 1.95 -39.85
C TYR A 111 15.72 2.74 -41.14
N LEU A 112 16.82 3.49 -41.20
CA LEU A 112 17.24 4.23 -42.39
C LEU A 112 17.87 3.34 -43.48
N ILE A 113 18.41 2.18 -43.12
CA ILE A 113 18.98 1.19 -44.05
C ILE A 113 17.90 0.23 -44.59
N LEU A 114 16.83 0.00 -43.82
CA LEU A 114 15.74 -0.94 -44.14
C LEU A 114 14.47 -0.29 -44.74
N GLY A 115 14.41 1.05 -44.83
CA GLY A 115 13.34 1.80 -45.51
C GLY A 115 13.80 2.33 -46.86
#